data_AF-A0ABD6DYU0-F1
#
_entry.id   AF-A0ABD6DYU0-F1
#
_cell.length_a   1.000
_cell.length_b   1.000
_cell.length_c   1.000
_cell.angle_alpha   90.00
_cell.angle_beta   90.00
_cell.angle_gamma   90.00
#
_symmetry.space_group_name_H-M   'P 1'
#
loop_
_entity.id
_entity.type
_entity.pdbx_description
1 polymer ?
#
loop_
_entity_poly.entity_id
_entity_poly.type
_entity_poly.pdbx_seq_one_letter_code
_entity_poly.pdbx_strand_id
1 'polypeptide(L)'
;MAGPNPDELLAVVDRFPTPPESDRFDRADELLDGTYSAMADSWYPELQRRAAAYADGDVLRESVLEHVESVPSFRLSEGATPLPRSREALARAAATLDSVSEVSAWYADLWTMLADTRDGLSLFERVLHDFGYAAAHVLFLGASSPEQVVRRLRWAYRAVGVRIDETASEAGTERTAFTCPYRDLAAGSRGQRWVCHEKLDRVDDGYVTYLREGGIDYQRPRGCPDSERCYSSVARDGPRQWWPKTSPATVESGP
;
A
#
# COMPACT_ATOMS: atom_id res chain seq x y z
N MET A 1 16.46 12.39 1.58
CA MET A 1 15.43 11.63 0.86
C MET A 1 14.12 11.87 1.57
N ALA A 2 12.98 11.93 0.87
CA ALA A 2 11.69 11.98 1.55
C ALA A 2 11.37 10.57 2.03
N GLY A 3 11.54 10.31 3.33
CA GLY A 3 11.32 9.01 3.92
C GLY A 3 11.66 9.02 5.40
N PRO A 4 11.17 8.03 6.16
CA PRO A 4 11.43 7.96 7.58
C PRO A 4 12.93 7.83 7.85
N ASN A 5 13.36 8.26 9.03
CA ASN A 5 14.71 7.99 9.48
C ASN A 5 14.96 6.47 9.44
N PRO A 6 16.03 5.97 8.78
CA PRO A 6 16.31 4.55 8.71
C PRO A 6 16.37 3.83 10.06
N ASP A 7 16.97 4.46 11.08
CA ASP A 7 17.08 3.87 12.42
C ASP A 7 15.70 3.73 13.09
N GLU A 8 14.81 4.70 12.85
CA GLU A 8 13.43 4.66 13.36
C GLU A 8 12.63 3.58 12.63
N LEU A 9 12.81 3.43 11.32
CA LEU A 9 12.17 2.38 10.54
C LEU A 9 12.61 0.99 11.03
N LEU A 10 13.91 0.76 11.19
CA LEU A 10 14.45 -0.49 11.72
C LEU A 10 13.89 -0.77 13.12
N ALA A 11 13.86 0.22 14.00
CA ALA A 11 13.30 0.07 15.35
C ALA A 11 11.79 -0.22 15.36
N VAL A 12 11.01 0.25 14.37
CA VAL A 12 9.61 -0.15 14.23
C VAL A 12 9.52 -1.58 13.71
N VAL A 13 10.27 -1.93 12.66
CA VAL A 13 10.27 -3.27 12.06
C VAL A 13 10.63 -4.33 13.10
N ASP A 14 11.68 -4.11 13.90
CA ASP A 14 12.15 -5.05 14.92
C ASP A 14 11.17 -5.29 16.07
N ARG A 15 10.14 -4.44 16.20
CA ARG A 15 9.05 -4.60 17.18
C ARG A 15 7.88 -5.42 16.66
N PHE A 16 8.04 -6.13 15.54
CA PHE A 16 7.01 -7.04 15.05
C PHE A 16 6.58 -8.03 16.15
N PRO A 17 5.28 -8.10 16.47
CA PRO A 17 4.78 -9.05 17.46
C PRO A 17 5.02 -10.47 16.95
N THR A 18 6.05 -11.12 17.49
CA THR A 18 6.44 -12.46 17.05
C THR A 18 5.47 -13.48 17.64
N PRO A 19 4.92 -14.40 16.84
CA PRO A 19 4.12 -15.51 17.33
C PRO A 19 4.76 -16.26 18.51
N PRO A 20 4.08 -16.40 19.65
CA PRO A 20 4.58 -17.24 20.73
C PRO A 20 4.33 -18.72 20.41
N GLU A 21 5.32 -19.58 20.68
CA GLU A 21 5.15 -21.04 20.60
C GLU A 21 4.13 -21.51 21.67
N SER A 22 2.86 -21.66 21.27
CA SER A 22 1.78 -22.02 22.19
C SER A 22 0.52 -22.52 21.47
N ASP A 23 -0.22 -23.43 22.12
CA ASP A 23 -1.55 -23.88 21.64
C ASP A 23 -2.57 -22.73 21.53
N ARG A 24 -2.34 -21.60 22.21
CA ARG A 24 -3.17 -20.40 22.07
C ARG A 24 -2.91 -19.71 20.74
N PHE A 25 -1.65 -19.65 20.32
CA PHE A 25 -1.29 -19.15 19.00
C PHE A 25 -1.86 -20.04 17.90
N ASP A 26 -1.66 -21.35 17.96
CA ASP A 26 -2.15 -22.26 16.90
C ASP A 26 -3.66 -22.12 16.68
N ARG A 27 -4.44 -22.01 17.76
CA ARG A 27 -5.89 -21.78 17.69
C ARG A 27 -6.27 -20.40 17.16
N ALA A 28 -5.54 -19.36 17.56
CA ALA A 28 -5.79 -18.01 17.07
C ALA A 28 -5.45 -17.90 15.58
N ASP A 29 -4.36 -18.53 15.14
CA ASP A 29 -3.93 -18.52 13.74
C ASP A 29 -4.83 -19.40 12.85
N GLU A 30 -5.33 -20.52 13.36
CA GLU A 30 -6.37 -21.32 12.66
C GLU A 30 -7.63 -20.49 12.40
N LEU A 31 -8.07 -19.66 13.36
CA LEU A 31 -9.20 -18.73 13.17
C LEU A 31 -8.90 -17.65 12.11
N LEU A 32 -7.63 -17.36 11.85
CA LEU A 32 -7.14 -16.40 10.86
C LEU A 32 -6.65 -17.09 9.57
N ASP A 33 -7.04 -18.34 9.33
CA ASP A 33 -6.66 -19.13 8.16
C ASP A 33 -5.13 -19.21 7.92
N GLY A 34 -4.33 -19.25 8.99
CA GLY A 34 -2.87 -19.32 8.91
C GLY A 34 -2.17 -17.99 8.56
N THR A 35 -2.93 -16.88 8.55
CA THR A 35 -2.43 -15.58 8.09
C THR A 35 -1.29 -15.04 8.95
N TYR A 36 -1.33 -15.26 10.27
CA TYR A 36 -0.29 -14.76 11.19
C TYR A 36 1.00 -15.57 11.03
N SER A 37 0.92 -16.90 10.92
CA SER A 37 2.10 -17.71 10.58
C SER A 37 2.70 -17.31 9.23
N ALA A 38 1.86 -17.09 8.21
CA ALA A 38 2.34 -16.64 6.90
C ALA A 38 3.10 -15.30 6.98
N MET A 39 2.65 -14.36 7.82
CA MET A 39 3.38 -13.12 8.10
C MET A 39 4.74 -13.40 8.71
N ALA A 40 4.77 -14.17 9.80
CA ALA A 40 5.98 -14.38 10.59
C ALA A 40 7.04 -15.19 9.84
N ASP A 41 6.62 -16.24 9.12
CA ASP A 41 7.55 -17.20 8.51
C ASP A 41 8.13 -16.72 7.19
N SER A 42 7.36 -15.92 6.42
CA SER A 42 7.72 -15.60 5.04
C SER A 42 7.82 -14.10 4.75
N TRP A 43 6.83 -13.33 5.18
CA TRP A 43 6.72 -11.92 4.81
C TRP A 43 7.61 -11.02 5.69
N TYR A 44 7.63 -11.25 7.00
CA TYR A 44 8.39 -10.45 7.96
C TYR A 44 9.91 -10.53 7.74
N PRO A 45 10.51 -11.72 7.50
CA PRO A 45 11.94 -11.79 7.18
C PRO A 45 12.32 -11.02 5.91
N GLU A 46 11.44 -10.95 4.92
CA GLU A 46 11.65 -10.11 3.72
C GLU A 46 11.50 -8.61 4.04
N LEU A 47 10.56 -8.24 4.93
CA LEU A 47 10.45 -6.86 5.41
C LEU A 47 11.75 -6.41 6.10
N GLN A 48 12.32 -7.24 6.96
CA GLN A 48 13.61 -6.96 7.61
C GLN A 48 14.73 -6.76 6.59
N ARG A 49 14.84 -7.63 5.58
CA ARG A 49 15.84 -7.49 4.50
C ARG A 49 15.69 -6.17 3.75
N ARG A 50 14.46 -5.79 3.38
CA ARG A 50 14.19 -4.55 2.65
C ARG A 50 14.42 -3.31 3.51
N ALA A 51 14.08 -3.36 4.80
CA ALA A 51 14.33 -2.26 5.73
C ALA A 51 15.84 -2.02 5.93
N ALA A 52 16.63 -3.09 6.04
CA ALA A 52 18.10 -2.99 6.07
C ALA A 52 18.67 -2.43 4.76
N ALA A 53 18.22 -2.93 3.60
CA ALA A 53 18.63 -2.40 2.30
C ALA A 53 18.25 -0.92 2.12
N TYR A 54 17.12 -0.48 2.68
CA TYR A 54 16.74 0.93 2.70
C TYR A 54 17.70 1.76 3.57
N ALA A 55 18.08 1.25 4.74
CA ALA A 55 19.04 1.90 5.62
C ALA A 55 20.43 2.03 5.00
N ASP A 56 20.85 1.03 4.24
CA ASP A 56 22.09 1.04 3.46
C ASP A 56 22.01 1.94 2.21
N GLY A 57 20.80 2.39 1.83
CA GLY A 57 20.56 3.22 0.65
C GLY A 57 20.49 2.45 -0.67
N ASP A 58 20.42 1.11 -0.61
CA ASP A 58 20.39 0.22 -1.77
C ASP A 58 19.01 0.20 -2.44
N VAL A 59 17.94 0.41 -1.68
CA VAL A 59 16.57 0.49 -2.18
C VAL A 59 15.86 1.76 -1.75
N LEU A 60 14.84 2.14 -2.51
CA LEU A 60 14.00 3.28 -2.17
C LEU A 60 12.98 2.90 -1.09
N ARG A 61 12.50 3.91 -0.35
CA ARG A 61 11.41 3.77 0.63
C ARG A 61 10.19 3.10 0.00
N GLU A 62 9.88 3.41 -1.25
CA GLU A 62 8.76 2.85 -2.00
C GLU A 62 8.86 1.33 -2.12
N SER A 63 10.07 0.76 -2.21
CA SER A 63 10.27 -0.69 -2.25
C SER A 63 9.94 -1.36 -0.91
N VAL A 64 10.11 -0.65 0.20
CA VAL A 64 9.67 -1.09 1.53
C VAL A 64 8.15 -0.96 1.64
N LEU A 65 7.58 0.18 1.27
CA LEU A 65 6.13 0.39 1.31
C LEU A 65 5.36 -0.62 0.44
N GLU A 66 5.87 -0.92 -0.76
CA GLU A 66 5.28 -1.95 -1.64
C GLU A 66 5.23 -3.32 -0.96
N HIS A 67 6.26 -3.68 -0.20
CA HIS A 67 6.26 -4.91 0.58
C HIS A 67 5.31 -4.84 1.78
N VAL A 68 5.21 -3.68 2.43
CA VAL A 68 4.23 -3.48 3.51
C VAL A 68 2.80 -3.63 3.00
N GLU A 69 2.51 -3.14 1.79
CA GLU A 69 1.22 -3.28 1.11
C GLU A 69 0.88 -4.72 0.72
N SER A 70 1.88 -5.58 0.55
CA SER A 70 1.72 -7.00 0.16
C SER A 70 1.55 -7.94 1.35
N VAL A 71 1.40 -7.39 2.56
CA VAL A 71 1.22 -8.18 3.79
C VAL A 71 0.13 -9.25 3.60
N PRO A 72 0.36 -10.50 4.05
CA PRO A 72 -0.71 -11.49 4.15
C PRO A 72 -1.92 -10.87 4.86
N SER A 73 -3.13 -11.17 4.39
CA SER A 73 -4.31 -10.47 4.90
C SER A 73 -5.48 -11.41 5.10
N PHE A 74 -6.16 -11.23 6.24
CA PHE A 74 -7.38 -11.95 6.55
C PHE A 74 -8.58 -11.05 6.25
N ARG A 75 -9.41 -11.48 5.29
CA ARG A 75 -10.47 -10.65 4.71
C ARG A 75 -11.68 -10.52 5.65
N LEU A 76 -12.16 -9.30 5.86
CA LEU A 76 -13.29 -8.96 6.74
C LEU A 76 -14.51 -8.40 6.00
N SER A 77 -14.36 -8.09 4.72
CA SER A 77 -15.45 -7.64 3.85
C SER A 77 -15.18 -7.97 2.37
N GLU A 78 -16.26 -8.03 1.58
CA GLU A 78 -16.24 -8.07 0.13
C GLU A 78 -16.68 -6.72 -0.42
N GLY A 79 -15.72 -5.85 -0.73
CA GLY A 79 -16.00 -4.45 -1.03
C GLY A 79 -16.65 -3.77 0.17
N ALA A 80 -17.87 -3.23 0.00
CA ALA A 80 -18.62 -2.62 1.10
C ALA A 80 -19.40 -3.62 1.98
N THR A 81 -19.48 -4.90 1.59
CA THR A 81 -20.28 -5.91 2.29
C THR A 81 -19.45 -6.56 3.40
N PRO A 82 -19.79 -6.39 4.70
CA PRO A 82 -19.06 -7.06 5.78
C PRO A 82 -19.19 -8.59 5.70
N LEU A 83 -18.17 -9.32 6.15
CA LEU A 83 -18.18 -10.78 6.30
C LEU A 83 -18.34 -11.13 7.79
N PRO A 84 -19.56 -11.42 8.29
CA PRO A 84 -19.80 -11.57 9.73
C PRO A 84 -18.98 -12.69 10.38
N ARG A 85 -18.83 -13.83 9.69
CA ARG A 85 -18.05 -14.96 10.20
C ARG A 85 -16.57 -14.63 10.36
N SER A 86 -15.97 -13.95 9.38
CA SER A 86 -14.57 -13.53 9.45
C SER A 86 -14.38 -12.48 10.56
N ARG A 87 -15.31 -11.54 10.70
CA ARG A 87 -15.30 -10.55 11.78
C ARG A 87 -15.35 -11.19 13.17
N GLU A 88 -16.24 -12.17 13.35
CA GLU A 88 -16.34 -12.95 14.59
C GLU A 88 -15.09 -13.82 14.82
N ALA A 89 -14.50 -14.38 13.78
CA ALA A 89 -13.25 -15.13 13.87
C ALA A 89 -12.09 -14.24 14.33
N LEU A 90 -11.96 -13.02 13.77
CA LEU A 90 -10.95 -12.05 14.20
C LEU A 90 -11.14 -11.65 15.67
N ALA A 91 -12.37 -11.35 16.09
CA ALA A 91 -12.65 -10.99 17.48
C ALA A 91 -12.30 -12.13 18.45
N ARG A 92 -12.64 -13.38 18.09
CA ARG A 92 -12.26 -14.56 18.89
C ARG A 92 -10.76 -14.81 18.91
N ALA A 93 -10.06 -14.60 17.79
CA ALA A 93 -8.61 -14.70 17.73
C ALA A 93 -7.96 -13.67 18.66
N ALA A 94 -8.41 -12.41 18.62
CA ALA A 94 -7.93 -11.35 19.50
C ALA A 94 -8.23 -11.60 20.99
N ALA A 95 -9.38 -12.19 21.31
CA ALA A 95 -9.70 -12.61 22.68
C ALA A 95 -8.87 -13.82 23.15
N THR A 96 -8.34 -14.62 22.22
CA THR A 96 -7.50 -15.79 22.52
C THR A 96 -6.04 -15.42 22.70
N LEU A 97 -5.56 -14.44 21.93
CA LEU A 97 -4.17 -14.02 21.88
C LEU A 97 -4.05 -12.51 21.65
N ASP A 98 -3.53 -11.80 22.65
CA ASP A 98 -3.36 -10.33 22.63
C ASP A 98 -2.54 -9.84 21.44
N SER A 99 -1.54 -10.63 21.00
CA SER A 99 -0.66 -10.25 19.90
C SER A 99 -1.39 -10.05 18.57
N VAL A 100 -2.59 -10.60 18.37
CA VAL A 100 -3.43 -10.31 17.18
C VAL A 100 -3.79 -8.82 17.12
N SER A 101 -4.08 -8.20 18.26
CA SER A 101 -4.33 -6.76 18.36
C SER A 101 -3.03 -5.96 18.26
N GLU A 102 -1.94 -6.46 18.85
CA GLU A 102 -0.62 -5.84 18.76
C GLU A 102 -0.13 -5.75 17.32
N VAL A 103 -0.36 -6.77 16.48
CA VAL A 103 0.01 -6.73 15.06
C VAL A 103 -0.74 -5.62 14.32
N SER A 104 -2.03 -5.41 14.60
CA SER A 104 -2.78 -4.30 14.00
C SER A 104 -2.23 -2.94 14.41
N ALA A 105 -1.86 -2.77 15.70
CA ALA A 105 -1.27 -1.54 16.19
C ALA A 105 0.12 -1.29 15.57
N TRP A 106 0.98 -2.31 15.57
CA TRP A 106 2.29 -2.28 14.94
C TRP A 106 2.21 -1.97 13.44
N TYR A 107 1.28 -2.61 12.72
CA TYR A 107 1.08 -2.37 11.29
C TYR A 107 0.61 -0.94 11.02
N ALA A 108 -0.26 -0.38 11.86
CA ALA A 108 -0.69 1.01 11.74
C ALA A 108 0.46 2.02 11.96
N ASP A 109 1.36 1.74 12.92
CA ASP A 109 2.56 2.54 13.16
C ASP A 109 3.51 2.49 11.96
N LEU A 110 3.81 1.28 11.48
CA LEU A 110 4.66 1.07 10.31
C LEU A 110 4.08 1.75 9.06
N TRP A 111 2.76 1.59 8.85
CA TRP A 111 2.07 2.20 7.73
C TRP A 111 2.11 3.73 7.82
N THR A 112 1.83 4.31 8.98
CA THR A 112 1.88 5.77 9.19
C THR A 112 3.27 6.34 8.93
N MET A 113 4.31 5.61 9.35
CA MET A 113 5.70 6.01 9.15
C MET A 113 6.11 6.00 7.67
N LEU A 114 5.63 5.01 6.91
CA LEU A 114 5.95 4.88 5.49
C LEU A 114 5.01 5.70 4.60
N ALA A 115 3.77 5.90 4.99
CA ALA A 115 2.80 6.68 4.23
C ALA A 115 3.25 8.15 4.18
N ASP A 116 3.18 8.73 2.98
CA ASP A 116 3.58 10.11 2.78
C ASP A 116 2.62 11.05 3.54
N THR A 117 3.16 11.79 4.50
CA THR A 117 2.46 12.92 5.11
C THR A 117 2.88 14.20 4.40
N ARG A 118 1.92 15.09 4.13
CA ARG A 118 2.16 16.37 3.43
C ARG A 118 3.25 17.21 4.10
N ASP A 119 3.43 17.04 5.42
CA ASP A 119 4.42 17.76 6.21
C ASP A 119 5.86 17.27 5.96
N GLY A 120 6.04 15.99 5.61
CA GLY A 120 7.33 15.39 5.27
C GLY A 120 7.83 15.70 3.85
N LEU A 121 7.01 16.32 3.01
CA LEU A 121 7.38 16.66 1.62
C LEU A 121 8.26 17.91 1.56
N SER A 122 9.27 17.93 0.68
CA SER A 122 9.97 19.17 0.32
C SER A 122 9.02 20.16 -0.36
N LEU A 123 9.39 21.44 -0.42
CA LEU A 123 8.59 22.46 -1.10
C LEU A 123 8.29 22.09 -2.56
N PHE A 124 9.28 21.53 -3.26
CA PHE A 124 9.10 21.08 -4.65
C PHE A 124 8.09 19.93 -4.76
N GLU A 125 8.15 18.95 -3.85
CA GLU A 125 7.21 17.81 -3.86
C GLU A 125 5.80 18.24 -3.49
N ARG A 126 5.63 19.22 -2.59
CA ARG A 126 4.32 19.83 -2.31
C ARG A 126 3.75 20.53 -3.55
N VAL A 127 4.58 21.22 -4.31
CA VAL A 127 4.15 21.83 -5.58
C VAL A 127 3.74 20.78 -6.60
N LEU A 128 4.47 19.66 -6.72
CA LEU A 128 4.08 18.55 -7.59
C LEU A 128 2.76 17.91 -7.16
N HIS A 129 2.56 17.73 -5.85
CA HIS A 129 1.30 17.27 -5.28
C HIS A 129 0.15 18.21 -5.63
N ASP A 130 0.30 19.51 -5.34
CA ASP A 130 -0.76 20.50 -5.59
C ASP A 130 -1.05 20.65 -7.09
N PHE A 131 -0.03 20.52 -7.94
CA PHE A 131 -0.19 20.43 -9.38
C PHE A 131 -1.00 19.19 -9.78
N GLY A 132 -0.68 18.01 -9.24
CA GLY A 132 -1.43 16.79 -9.47
C GLY A 132 -2.90 16.92 -9.05
N TYR A 133 -3.16 17.46 -7.87
CA TYR A 133 -4.51 17.69 -7.36
C TYR A 133 -5.30 18.67 -8.25
N ALA A 134 -4.67 19.75 -8.70
CA ALA A 134 -5.30 20.69 -9.63
C ALA A 134 -5.57 20.06 -11.01
N ALA A 135 -4.60 19.30 -11.54
CA ALA A 135 -4.76 18.57 -12.80
C ALA A 135 -5.85 17.49 -12.70
N ALA A 136 -6.04 16.87 -11.53
CA ALA A 136 -7.07 15.88 -11.26
C ALA A 136 -8.49 16.42 -11.54
N HIS A 137 -8.76 17.67 -11.17
CA HIS A 137 -10.05 18.32 -11.39
C HIS A 137 -10.43 18.38 -12.88
N VAL A 138 -9.43 18.60 -13.74
CA VAL A 138 -9.62 18.63 -15.20
C VAL A 138 -9.63 17.23 -15.76
N LEU A 139 -8.64 16.42 -15.39
CA LEU A 139 -8.44 15.08 -15.93
C LEU A 139 -9.60 14.15 -15.57
N PHE A 140 -10.16 14.24 -14.37
CA PHE A 140 -11.22 13.35 -13.89
C PHE A 140 -12.59 14.02 -13.83
N LEU A 141 -12.77 15.14 -14.55
CA LEU A 141 -14.06 15.80 -14.63
C LEU A 141 -15.15 14.84 -15.13
N GLY A 142 -16.19 14.64 -14.30
CA GLY A 142 -17.28 13.71 -14.58
C GLY A 142 -16.87 12.23 -14.58
N ALA A 143 -15.72 11.86 -13.99
CA ALA A 143 -15.38 10.46 -13.73
C ALA A 143 -16.03 10.01 -12.42
N SER A 144 -16.83 8.95 -12.46
CA SER A 144 -17.49 8.42 -11.26
C SER A 144 -17.33 6.91 -11.09
N SER A 145 -16.59 6.24 -11.97
CA SER A 145 -16.30 4.80 -11.87
C SER A 145 -14.82 4.49 -12.11
N PRO A 146 -14.30 3.36 -11.57
CA PRO A 146 -12.92 2.94 -11.78
C PRO A 146 -12.52 2.85 -13.26
N GLU A 147 -13.40 2.35 -14.12
CA GLU A 147 -13.16 2.19 -15.56
C GLU A 147 -12.98 3.56 -16.23
N GLN A 148 -13.81 4.53 -15.85
CA GLN A 148 -13.73 5.89 -16.36
C GLN A 148 -12.46 6.61 -15.90
N VAL A 149 -12.04 6.40 -14.65
CA VAL A 149 -10.81 6.96 -14.08
C VAL A 149 -9.61 6.36 -14.80
N VAL A 150 -9.53 5.02 -14.87
CA VAL A 150 -8.41 4.32 -15.52
C VAL A 150 -8.29 4.63 -17.00
N ARG A 151 -9.40 4.80 -17.73
CA ARG A 151 -9.34 5.24 -19.13
C ARG A 151 -8.61 6.58 -19.28
N ARG A 152 -8.86 7.53 -18.37
CA ARG A 152 -8.26 8.87 -18.40
C ARG A 152 -6.82 8.85 -17.86
N LEU A 153 -6.52 8.06 -16.83
CA LEU A 153 -5.14 7.78 -16.38
C LEU A 153 -4.29 7.20 -17.50
N ARG A 154 -4.80 6.17 -18.19
CA ARG A 154 -4.11 5.54 -19.33
C ARG A 154 -3.85 6.53 -20.47
N TRP A 155 -4.72 7.51 -20.68
CA TRP A 155 -4.48 8.59 -21.63
C TRP A 155 -3.35 9.52 -21.16
N ALA A 156 -3.39 9.96 -19.89
CA ALA A 156 -2.35 10.81 -19.30
C ALA A 156 -0.97 10.14 -19.33
N TYR A 157 -0.90 8.86 -18.96
CA TYR A 157 0.31 8.02 -19.05
C TYR A 157 0.89 8.00 -20.47
N ARG A 158 0.07 7.70 -21.48
CA ARG A 158 0.54 7.71 -22.87
C ARG A 158 1.01 9.08 -23.32
N ALA A 159 0.38 10.16 -22.86
CA ALA A 159 0.77 11.53 -23.19
C ALA A 159 2.18 11.87 -22.67
N VAL A 160 2.60 11.28 -21.54
CA VAL A 160 3.95 11.41 -20.99
C VAL A 160 4.88 10.26 -21.42
N GLY A 161 4.53 9.54 -22.49
CA GLY A 161 5.40 8.51 -23.08
C GLY A 161 5.46 7.19 -22.32
N VAL A 162 4.60 6.96 -21.31
CA VAL A 162 4.47 5.66 -20.66
C VAL A 162 3.85 4.65 -21.63
N ARG A 163 4.51 3.50 -21.77
CA ARG A 163 4.05 2.40 -22.61
C ARG A 163 3.19 1.46 -21.79
N ILE A 164 1.90 1.38 -22.10
CA ILE A 164 1.00 0.44 -21.43
C ILE A 164 1.25 -0.96 -22.00
N ASP A 165 1.57 -1.89 -21.11
CA ASP A 165 1.88 -3.28 -21.42
C ASP A 165 0.63 -4.15 -21.38
N GLU A 166 -0.13 -4.04 -20.29
CA GLU A 166 -1.24 -4.93 -19.98
C GLU A 166 -2.32 -4.19 -19.20
N THR A 167 -3.57 -4.62 -19.40
CA THR A 167 -4.73 -4.12 -18.67
C THR A 167 -5.56 -5.30 -18.21
N ALA A 168 -5.94 -5.31 -16.95
CA ALA A 168 -6.81 -6.34 -16.38
C ALA A 168 -7.95 -5.67 -15.60
N SER A 169 -9.11 -6.32 -15.59
CA SER A 169 -10.26 -5.94 -14.78
C SER A 169 -10.71 -7.18 -14.02
N GLU A 170 -10.64 -7.12 -12.69
CA GLU A 170 -11.00 -8.24 -11.83
C GLU A 170 -11.66 -7.71 -10.55
N ALA A 171 -12.82 -8.29 -10.18
CA ALA A 171 -13.53 -7.96 -8.95
C ALA A 171 -13.71 -6.45 -8.70
N GLY A 172 -14.06 -5.68 -9.74
CA GLY A 172 -14.25 -4.23 -9.67
C GLY A 172 -12.97 -3.42 -9.48
N THR A 173 -11.81 -4.04 -9.69
CA THR A 173 -10.49 -3.42 -9.66
C THR A 173 -9.91 -3.39 -11.07
N GLU A 174 -9.60 -2.20 -11.56
CA GLU A 174 -8.94 -1.96 -12.84
C GLU A 174 -7.43 -1.85 -12.63
N ARG A 175 -6.67 -2.80 -13.18
CA ARG A 175 -5.21 -2.79 -13.14
C ARG A 175 -4.63 -2.36 -14.48
N THR A 176 -3.57 -1.57 -14.43
CA THR A 176 -2.77 -1.19 -15.61
C THR A 176 -1.31 -1.49 -15.31
N ALA A 177 -0.69 -2.40 -16.06
CA ALA A 177 0.75 -2.60 -16.04
C ALA A 177 1.39 -1.85 -17.20
N PHE A 178 2.54 -1.23 -16.95
CA PHE A 178 3.18 -0.34 -17.90
C PHE A 178 4.69 -0.24 -17.67
N THR A 179 5.40 0.24 -18.69
CA THR A 179 6.82 0.54 -18.65
C THR A 179 7.00 2.05 -18.73
N CYS A 180 7.66 2.62 -17.72
CA CYS A 180 7.92 4.05 -17.62
C CYS A 180 9.24 4.40 -18.34
N PRO A 181 9.26 5.37 -19.26
CA PRO A 181 10.50 5.79 -19.94
C PRO A 181 11.48 6.50 -18.99
N TYR A 182 11.03 6.85 -17.79
CA TYR A 182 11.80 7.59 -16.80
C TYR A 182 12.55 6.69 -15.80
N ARG A 183 12.43 5.36 -15.94
CA ARG A 183 13.00 4.37 -15.00
C ARG A 183 14.50 4.57 -14.76
N ASP A 184 15.25 4.76 -15.84
CA ASP A 184 16.72 4.82 -15.77
C ASP A 184 17.25 6.25 -15.62
N LEU A 185 16.35 7.24 -15.55
CA LEU A 185 16.76 8.61 -15.31
C LEU A 185 17.38 8.73 -13.92
N ALA A 186 18.61 9.22 -13.89
CA ALA A 186 19.45 9.33 -12.69
C ALA A 186 19.84 7.99 -12.02
N ALA A 187 19.61 6.84 -12.68
CA ALA A 187 19.89 5.52 -12.11
C ALA A 187 21.33 5.34 -11.63
N GLY A 188 22.31 5.87 -12.38
CA GLY A 188 23.73 5.80 -12.01
C GLY A 188 24.13 6.65 -10.80
N SER A 189 23.22 7.46 -10.24
CA SER A 189 23.51 8.38 -9.12
C SER A 189 22.55 8.28 -7.94
N ARG A 190 21.29 7.85 -8.18
CA ARG A 190 20.23 7.82 -7.16
C ARG A 190 19.42 6.51 -7.15
N GLY A 191 19.91 5.49 -7.84
CA GLY A 191 19.20 4.23 -8.01
C GLY A 191 18.14 4.28 -9.10
N GLN A 192 17.78 3.10 -9.62
CA GLN A 192 16.70 2.97 -10.60
C GLN A 192 15.39 3.48 -10.01
N ARG A 193 14.49 3.94 -10.88
CA ARG A 193 13.13 4.38 -10.53
C ARG A 193 13.05 5.64 -9.66
N TRP A 194 14.16 6.27 -9.27
CA TRP A 194 14.12 7.46 -8.42
C TRP A 194 13.26 8.59 -9.01
N VAL A 195 13.44 8.95 -10.28
CA VAL A 195 12.63 10.04 -10.87
C VAL A 195 11.14 9.69 -10.86
N CYS A 196 10.76 8.49 -11.30
CA CYS A 196 9.36 8.12 -11.36
C CYS A 196 8.75 7.91 -9.96
N HIS A 197 9.35 7.08 -9.11
CA HIS A 197 8.76 6.64 -7.84
C HIS A 197 8.99 7.59 -6.66
N GLU A 198 10.00 8.46 -6.71
CA GLU A 198 10.21 9.45 -5.64
C GLU A 198 9.65 10.83 -6.03
N LYS A 199 9.73 11.23 -7.31
CA LYS A 199 9.33 12.58 -7.74
C LYS A 199 8.02 12.62 -8.51
N LEU A 200 7.86 11.82 -9.56
CA LEU A 200 6.64 11.88 -10.38
C LEU A 200 5.43 11.29 -9.64
N ASP A 201 5.63 10.32 -8.76
CA ASP A 201 4.60 9.79 -7.87
C ASP A 201 3.94 10.88 -7.02
N ARG A 202 4.59 12.04 -6.81
CA ARG A 202 3.98 13.18 -6.10
C ARG A 202 2.85 13.82 -6.87
N VAL A 203 2.90 13.78 -8.21
CA VAL A 203 1.76 14.20 -9.04
C VAL A 203 0.62 13.20 -8.88
N ASP A 204 0.93 11.90 -8.87
CA ASP A 204 -0.06 10.84 -8.61
C ASP A 204 -0.67 10.95 -7.20
N ASP A 205 0.08 11.36 -6.17
CA ASP A 205 -0.44 11.61 -4.82
C ASP A 205 -1.56 12.67 -4.82
N GLY A 206 -1.42 13.69 -5.69
CA GLY A 206 -2.49 14.66 -5.91
C GLY A 206 -3.75 14.04 -6.52
N TYR A 207 -3.59 13.09 -7.45
CA TYR A 207 -4.71 12.33 -8.01
C TYR A 207 -5.36 11.43 -6.95
N VAL A 208 -4.56 10.76 -6.11
CA VAL A 208 -5.03 9.93 -5.00
C VAL A 208 -5.91 10.75 -4.06
N THR A 209 -5.45 11.95 -3.67
CA THR A 209 -6.20 12.84 -2.79
C THR A 209 -7.56 13.22 -3.41
N TYR A 210 -7.57 13.67 -4.66
CA TYR A 210 -8.80 14.04 -5.35
C TYR A 210 -9.77 12.86 -5.53
N LEU A 211 -9.27 11.71 -5.97
CA LEU A 211 -10.11 10.54 -6.27
C LEU A 211 -10.72 9.93 -5.01
N ARG A 212 -10.01 9.99 -3.87
CA ARG A 212 -10.52 9.56 -2.57
C ARG A 212 -11.74 10.38 -2.13
N GLU A 213 -11.74 11.70 -2.36
CA GLU A 213 -12.92 12.56 -2.09
C GLU A 213 -14.16 12.11 -2.88
N GLY A 214 -13.95 11.51 -4.07
CA GLY A 214 -14.98 10.94 -4.93
C GLY A 214 -15.32 9.47 -4.66
N GLY A 215 -14.78 8.85 -3.61
CA GLY A 215 -14.99 7.45 -3.30
C GLY A 215 -14.37 6.49 -4.33
N ILE A 216 -13.17 6.80 -4.80
CA ILE A 216 -12.36 5.96 -5.67
C ILE A 216 -11.00 5.70 -5.01
N ASP A 217 -10.64 4.44 -4.82
CA ASP A 217 -9.33 4.03 -4.32
C ASP A 217 -8.37 3.88 -5.51
N TYR A 218 -7.54 4.89 -5.71
CA TYR A 218 -6.44 4.85 -6.66
C TYR A 218 -5.14 4.50 -5.94
N GLN A 219 -4.54 3.38 -6.33
CA GLN A 219 -3.17 3.03 -5.97
C GLN A 219 -2.21 3.52 -7.06
N ARG A 220 -1.36 4.47 -6.68
CA ARG A 220 -0.27 5.02 -7.49
C ARG A 220 0.68 3.92 -7.99
N PRO A 221 1.54 4.20 -8.98
CA PRO A 221 2.50 3.24 -9.52
C PRO A 221 3.30 2.48 -8.45
N ARG A 222 3.30 1.15 -8.55
CA ARG A 222 4.16 0.23 -7.79
C ARG A 222 5.08 -0.52 -8.74
N GLY A 223 6.27 -0.86 -8.28
CA GLY A 223 7.17 -1.69 -9.06
C GLY A 223 6.56 -3.09 -9.21
N CYS A 224 6.85 -3.79 -10.30
CA CYS A 224 6.84 -5.24 -10.23
C CYS A 224 8.20 -5.69 -9.67
N PRO A 225 8.24 -6.64 -8.71
CA PRO A 225 9.48 -7.28 -8.27
C PRO A 225 10.24 -7.84 -9.48
N ASP A 226 11.55 -7.60 -9.54
CA ASP A 226 12.46 -8.12 -10.56
C ASP A 226 12.03 -7.90 -12.02
N SER A 227 11.29 -6.82 -12.28
CA SER A 227 10.75 -6.53 -13.60
C SER A 227 10.96 -5.08 -13.99
N GLU A 228 11.01 -4.83 -15.29
CA GLU A 228 11.02 -3.48 -15.85
C GLU A 228 9.67 -2.77 -15.71
N ARG A 229 8.59 -3.55 -15.53
CA ARG A 229 7.22 -3.06 -15.46
C ARG A 229 6.90 -2.50 -14.08
N CYS A 230 5.95 -1.57 -14.08
CA CYS A 230 5.24 -1.06 -12.93
C CYS A 230 3.75 -1.32 -13.14
N TYR A 231 2.95 -1.19 -12.09
CA TYR A 231 1.51 -1.25 -12.21
C TYR A 231 0.83 -0.21 -11.34
N SER A 232 -0.37 0.19 -11.73
CA SER A 232 -1.28 0.97 -10.90
C SER A 232 -2.65 0.30 -10.90
N SER A 233 -3.44 0.52 -9.86
CA SER A 233 -4.80 -0.02 -9.77
C SER A 233 -5.80 1.02 -9.29
N VAL A 234 -7.02 0.91 -9.80
CA VAL A 234 -8.14 1.73 -9.36
C VAL A 234 -9.32 0.83 -9.03
N ALA A 235 -9.90 1.02 -7.86
CA ALA A 235 -11.13 0.37 -7.45
C ALA A 235 -12.12 1.42 -6.95
N ARG A 236 -13.39 1.02 -6.77
CA ARG A 236 -14.30 1.83 -5.95
C ARG A 236 -13.72 1.88 -4.55
N ASP A 237 -13.63 3.09 -3.99
CA ASP A 237 -13.41 3.20 -2.56
C ASP A 237 -14.65 2.64 -1.88
N GLY A 238 -14.40 1.86 -0.85
CA GLY A 238 -15.34 1.00 -0.19
C GLY A 238 -14.55 0.19 0.81
N PRO A 239 -15.10 -0.09 2.00
CA PRO A 239 -14.32 -0.60 3.11
C PRO A 239 -13.97 -2.06 2.89
N ARG A 240 -13.04 -2.37 1.97
CA ARG A 240 -12.27 -3.61 1.99
C ARG A 240 -11.49 -3.60 3.29
N GLN A 241 -12.09 -4.22 4.29
CA GLN A 241 -11.54 -4.39 5.62
C GLN A 241 -10.84 -5.72 5.61
N TRP A 242 -9.64 -5.71 6.16
CA TRP A 242 -8.81 -6.88 6.32
C TRP A 242 -7.89 -6.65 7.51
N TRP A 243 -7.58 -7.72 8.22
CA TRP A 243 -6.55 -7.69 9.26
C TRP A 243 -5.19 -7.98 8.62
N PRO A 244 -4.11 -7.24 8.96
CA PRO A 244 -3.96 -6.34 10.12
C PRO A 244 -4.39 -4.88 9.95
N LYS A 245 -4.69 -4.40 8.74
CA LYS A 245 -5.07 -2.98 8.51
C LYS A 245 -6.29 -2.52 9.32
N THR A 246 -7.25 -3.41 9.56
CA THR A 246 -8.42 -3.16 10.41
C THR A 246 -8.22 -3.87 11.74
N SER A 247 -8.22 -3.11 12.83
CA SER A 247 -8.02 -3.67 14.18
C SER A 247 -9.23 -4.50 14.65
N PRO A 248 -9.04 -5.49 15.53
CA PRO A 248 -10.14 -6.22 16.16
C PRO A 248 -11.14 -5.30 16.88
N ALA A 249 -10.66 -4.27 17.59
CA ALA A 249 -11.51 -3.30 18.29
C ALA A 249 -12.42 -2.49 17.35
N THR A 250 -11.93 -2.16 16.14
CA THR A 250 -12.73 -1.52 15.09
C THR A 250 -13.86 -2.43 14.59
N VAL A 251 -13.65 -3.75 14.64
CA VAL A 251 -14.65 -4.72 14.19
C VAL A 251 -15.78 -4.89 15.20
N GLU A 252 -15.47 -4.90 16.50
CA GLU A 252 -16.41 -5.07 17.61
C GLU A 252 -17.33 -3.86 17.81
N SER A 253 -16.83 -2.65 17.52
CA SER A 253 -17.58 -1.41 17.70
C SER A 253 -18.71 -1.21 16.66
N GLY A 254 -18.80 -2.09 15.64
CA GLY A 254 -19.67 -1.91 14.48
C GLY A 254 -19.21 -0.76 13.55
N PRO A 255 -19.65 -0.72 12.28
CA PRO A 255 -19.54 0.49 11.47
C PRO A 255 -20.44 1.61 12.00
#